data_AF-A0A180FJU7-F1
#
_entry.id   AF-A0A180FJU7-F1
#
_cell.length_a   1.000
_cell.length_b   1.000
_cell.length_c   1.000
_cell.angle_alpha   90.00
_cell.angle_beta   90.00
_cell.angle_gamma   90.00
#
_symmetry.space_group_name_H-M   'P 1'
#
loop_
_entity.id
_entity.type
_entity.pdbx_description
1 polymer ?
#
loop_
_entity_poly.entity_id
_entity_poly.type
_entity_poly.pdbx_seq_one_letter_code
_entity_poly.pdbx_strand_id
1 'polypeptide(L)'
;MNRTITLERIIEYYDIPQLFIGKDKIGTRYLCLLFDDDHYISVQLSFNRLADFIQGKIDLRELYIHPEFEGEYFVAIQNGEVFSLNTYDKKVLPEEMLPSENYYYNVEQESTSVFEGTMIGSNIDTGKWVFKTIHGEKIKGETDVSLYGIVLGNVKYKIVCEENLRQTVVDTKKKPVLKIMSIEEQEA
;
A
#
# COMPACT_ATOMS: atom_id res chain seq x y z
N MET A 1 15.56 20.53 -16.42
CA MET A 1 15.77 19.08 -16.66
C MET A 1 14.43 18.42 -16.36
N ASN A 2 13.74 17.86 -17.35
CA ASN A 2 12.40 17.30 -17.13
C ASN A 2 12.54 15.99 -16.36
N ARG A 3 12.38 16.04 -15.04
CA ARG A 3 12.34 14.85 -14.19
C ARG A 3 10.97 14.21 -14.39
N THR A 4 10.94 12.90 -14.59
CA THR A 4 9.69 12.15 -14.67
C THR A 4 9.72 10.99 -13.68
N ILE A 5 8.54 10.69 -13.15
CA ILE A 5 8.32 9.59 -12.22
C ILE A 5 7.19 8.70 -12.73
N THR A 6 7.24 7.43 -12.37
CA THR A 6 6.14 6.47 -12.52
C THR A 6 5.52 6.19 -11.17
N LEU A 7 4.23 5.90 -11.15
CA LEU A 7 3.52 5.44 -9.96
C LEU A 7 4.15 4.12 -9.46
N GLU A 8 4.71 4.09 -8.25
CA GLU A 8 5.24 2.88 -7.61
C GLU A 8 4.21 2.25 -6.66
N ARG A 9 3.48 3.09 -5.92
CA ARG A 9 2.48 2.65 -4.94
C ARG A 9 1.46 3.76 -4.67
N ILE A 10 0.18 3.43 -4.55
CA ILE A 10 -0.86 4.35 -4.06
C ILE A 10 -1.02 4.10 -2.56
N ILE A 11 -0.95 5.16 -1.75
CA ILE A 11 -1.14 5.14 -0.29
C ILE A 11 -2.61 5.41 0.08
N GLU A 12 -3.21 6.42 -0.56
CA GLU A 12 -4.64 6.73 -0.41
C GLU A 12 -5.28 6.97 -1.77
N TYR A 13 -6.53 6.52 -1.90
CA TYR A 13 -7.31 6.62 -3.14
C TYR A 13 -8.75 7.04 -2.84
N TYR A 14 -9.21 8.10 -3.51
CA TYR A 14 -10.60 8.53 -3.52
C TYR A 14 -10.92 9.09 -4.91
N ASP A 15 -11.57 8.27 -5.75
CA ASP A 15 -11.78 8.45 -7.20
C ASP A 15 -10.50 8.57 -8.05
N ILE A 16 -9.52 9.35 -7.59
CA ILE A 16 -8.14 9.47 -8.06
C ILE A 16 -7.18 9.26 -6.89
N PRO A 17 -5.89 8.94 -7.14
CA PRO A 17 -4.90 8.85 -6.08
C PRO A 17 -4.85 10.15 -5.28
N GLN A 18 -4.98 10.07 -3.96
CA GLN A 18 -4.87 11.23 -3.07
C GLN A 18 -3.44 11.36 -2.54
N LEU A 19 -2.80 10.22 -2.27
CA LEU A 19 -1.43 10.13 -1.80
C LEU A 19 -0.75 8.94 -2.46
N PHE A 20 0.44 9.13 -3.04
CA PHE A 20 1.16 8.04 -3.69
C PHE A 20 2.67 8.20 -3.62
N ILE A 21 3.39 7.10 -3.80
CA ILE A 21 4.84 7.04 -3.98
C ILE A 21 5.12 6.95 -5.48
N GLY A 22 5.80 7.96 -6.00
CA GLY A 22 6.36 7.96 -7.34
C GLY A 22 7.85 7.64 -7.33
N LYS A 23 8.34 7.06 -8.42
CA LYS A 23 9.74 6.66 -8.57
C LYS A 23 10.30 7.12 -9.91
N ASP A 24 11.49 7.71 -9.89
CA ASP A 24 12.20 8.07 -11.12
C ASP A 24 12.99 6.88 -11.71
N LYS A 25 13.63 7.09 -12.87
CA LYS A 25 14.39 6.05 -13.57
C LYS A 25 15.61 5.51 -12.80
N ILE A 26 16.15 6.28 -11.86
CA ILE A 26 17.32 5.88 -11.05
C ILE A 26 16.91 5.32 -9.69
N GLY A 27 15.63 5.36 -9.36
CA GLY A 27 15.04 4.76 -8.18
C GLY A 27 14.81 5.73 -7.02
N THR A 28 14.99 7.03 -7.23
CA THR A 28 14.61 8.06 -6.25
C THR A 28 13.11 8.06 -6.07
N ARG A 29 12.66 8.13 -4.81
CA ARG A 29 11.24 8.13 -4.47
C ARG A 29 10.76 9.51 -4.05
N TYR A 30 9.52 9.78 -4.42
CA TYR A 30 8.82 11.01 -4.14
C TYR A 30 7.47 10.66 -3.53
N LEU A 31 7.16 11.24 -2.38
CA LEU A 31 5.82 11.17 -1.81
C LEU A 31 5.01 12.31 -2.39
N CYS A 32 3.90 12.00 -3.05
CA CYS A 32 3.11 12.91 -3.86
C CYS A 32 1.71 13.01 -3.27
N LEU A 33 1.33 14.20 -2.81
CA LEU A 33 0.05 14.51 -2.19
C LEU A 33 -0.77 15.39 -3.14
N LEU A 34 -2.00 14.98 -3.42
CA LEU A 34 -2.93 15.79 -4.21
C LEU A 34 -3.26 17.09 -3.46
N PHE A 35 -3.14 18.24 -4.12
CA PHE A 35 -3.52 19.53 -3.54
C PHE A 35 -4.46 20.36 -4.44
N ASP A 36 -4.61 19.96 -5.69
CA ASP A 36 -5.53 20.52 -6.68
C ASP A 36 -6.03 19.37 -7.57
N ASP A 37 -7.00 19.62 -8.46
CA ASP A 37 -7.72 18.58 -9.21
C ASP A 37 -6.83 17.48 -9.83
N ASP A 38 -5.68 17.86 -10.40
CA ASP A 38 -4.72 16.95 -11.06
C ASP A 38 -3.25 17.25 -10.74
N HIS A 39 -2.99 18.13 -9.77
CA HIS A 39 -1.64 18.53 -9.37
C HIS A 39 -1.28 17.95 -7.99
N TYR A 40 -0.07 17.41 -7.91
CA TYR A 40 0.45 16.79 -6.70
C TYR A 40 1.67 17.55 -6.21
N ILE A 41 1.70 17.87 -4.92
CA ILE A 41 2.88 18.43 -4.27
C ILE A 41 3.73 17.27 -3.75
N SER A 42 5.00 17.29 -4.12
CA SER A 42 5.89 16.15 -3.97
C SER A 42 7.16 16.52 -3.22
N VAL A 43 7.55 15.66 -2.29
CA VAL A 43 8.83 15.73 -1.58
C VAL A 43 9.67 14.50 -1.88
N GLN A 44 10.97 14.69 -2.07
CA GLN A 44 11.91 13.59 -2.20
C GLN A 44 12.17 12.97 -0.82
N LEU A 45 12.20 11.64 -0.76
CA LEU A 45 12.45 10.89 0.47
C LEU A 45 13.63 9.92 0.31
N SER A 46 14.50 9.83 1.33
CA SER A 46 15.40 8.68 1.45
C SER A 46 14.62 7.40 1.76
N PHE A 47 15.30 6.28 1.57
CA PHE A 47 14.81 4.97 2.00
C PHE A 47 14.40 4.95 3.48
N ASN A 48 15.21 5.51 4.37
CA ASN A 48 14.94 5.49 5.82
C ASN A 48 13.73 6.34 6.17
N ARG A 49 13.64 7.55 5.61
CA ARG A 49 12.56 8.47 5.90
C ARG A 49 11.21 7.97 5.37
N LEU A 50 11.21 7.36 4.19
CA LEU A 50 10.05 6.65 3.69
C LEU A 50 9.69 5.45 4.58
N ALA A 51 10.67 4.67 5.04
CA ALA A 51 10.42 3.52 5.89
C ALA A 51 9.80 3.93 7.24
N ASP A 52 10.23 5.05 7.83
CA ASP A 52 9.64 5.56 9.06
C ASP A 52 8.20 6.05 8.85
N PHE A 53 7.89 6.65 7.69
CA PHE A 53 6.51 7.01 7.33
C PHE A 53 5.63 5.77 7.19
N ILE A 54 6.09 4.78 6.41
CA ILE A 54 5.37 3.53 6.19
C ILE A 54 5.21 2.72 7.49
N GLN A 55 6.08 2.90 8.49
CA GLN A 55 5.93 2.28 9.82
C GLN A 55 5.05 3.09 10.78
N GLY A 56 4.44 4.19 10.33
CA GLY A 56 3.59 5.06 11.15
C GLY A 56 4.37 5.81 12.24
N LYS A 57 5.68 6.00 12.09
CA LYS A 57 6.51 6.70 13.09
C LYS A 57 6.59 8.20 12.88
N ILE A 58 6.39 8.65 11.64
CA ILE A 58 6.43 10.06 11.27
C ILE A 58 5.09 10.44 10.67
N ASP A 59 4.60 11.59 11.10
CA ASP A 59 3.38 12.20 10.59
C ASP A 59 3.61 12.67 9.15
N LEU A 60 2.58 12.57 8.30
CA LEU A 60 2.67 12.98 6.90
C LEU A 60 3.06 14.45 6.74
N ARG A 61 2.47 15.34 7.56
CA ARG A 61 2.73 16.78 7.53
C ARG A 61 4.18 17.11 7.86
N GLU A 62 4.79 16.35 8.78
CA GLU A 62 6.21 16.51 9.13
C GLU A 62 7.15 16.29 7.91
N LEU A 63 6.77 15.42 6.97
CA LEU A 63 7.53 15.21 5.73
C LEU A 63 7.50 16.43 4.80
N TYR A 64 6.43 17.22 4.86
CA TYR A 64 6.23 18.41 4.03
C TYR A 64 6.71 19.70 4.71
N ILE A 65 6.63 19.81 6.04
CA ILE A 65 7.16 20.98 6.76
C ILE A 65 8.68 20.93 6.84
N HIS A 66 9.24 19.74 7.03
CA HIS A 66 10.68 19.54 7.23
C HIS A 66 11.29 18.63 6.16
N PRO A 67 11.19 18.94 4.85
CA PRO A 67 11.66 18.04 3.80
C PRO A 67 13.13 17.67 3.99
N GLU A 68 13.50 16.46 3.55
CA GLU A 68 14.88 15.96 3.72
C GLU A 68 15.90 16.81 2.93
N PHE A 69 15.44 17.41 1.84
CA PHE A 69 16.18 18.34 1.00
C PHE A 69 15.51 19.71 1.14
N GLU A 70 16.12 20.59 1.92
CA GLU A 70 15.53 21.87 2.34
C GLU A 70 15.11 22.73 1.14
N GLY A 71 13.82 23.09 1.08
CA GLY A 71 13.25 23.94 0.04
C GLY A 71 13.07 23.26 -1.32
N GLU A 72 13.26 21.94 -1.43
CA GLU A 72 12.99 21.19 -2.67
C GLU A 72 11.60 20.56 -2.64
N TYR A 73 10.63 21.28 -3.20
CA TYR A 73 9.32 20.73 -3.54
C TYR A 73 9.17 20.62 -5.05
N PHE A 74 8.36 19.66 -5.47
CA PHE A 74 8.06 19.43 -6.87
C PHE A 74 6.56 19.34 -7.08
N VAL A 75 6.07 19.87 -8.20
CA VAL A 75 4.71 19.67 -8.66
C VAL A 75 4.73 18.53 -9.68
N ALA A 76 4.10 17.42 -9.32
CA ALA A 76 3.85 16.28 -10.21
C ALA A 76 2.55 16.51 -10.99
N ILE A 77 2.63 16.43 -12.31
CA ILE A 77 1.49 16.57 -13.23
C ILE A 77 1.41 15.32 -14.09
N GLN A 78 0.24 14.69 -14.15
CA GLN A 78 0.05 13.45 -14.91
C GLN A 78 0.13 13.71 -16.42
N ASN A 79 0.89 12.87 -17.13
CA ASN A 79 1.09 12.90 -18.57
C ASN A 79 1.02 11.46 -19.11
N GLY A 80 -0.20 10.94 -19.25
CA GLY A 80 -0.42 9.52 -19.57
C GLY A 80 -0.06 8.62 -18.39
N GLU A 81 0.88 7.70 -18.59
CA GLU A 81 1.34 6.75 -17.56
C GLU A 81 2.47 7.29 -16.66
N VAL A 82 3.01 8.47 -16.97
CA VAL A 82 4.10 9.10 -16.22
C VAL A 82 3.67 10.44 -15.65
N PHE A 83 4.37 10.90 -14.62
CA PHE A 83 4.22 12.26 -14.09
C PHE A 83 5.46 13.08 -14.39
N SER A 84 5.26 14.32 -14.81
CA SER A 84 6.33 15.30 -14.96
C SER A 84 6.52 16.02 -13.63
N LEU A 85 7.75 16.08 -13.12
CA LEU A 85 8.10 16.81 -11.92
C LEU A 85 8.68 18.18 -12.29
N ASN A 86 7.92 19.22 -11.96
CA ASN A 86 8.34 20.61 -12.08
C ASN A 86 8.78 21.12 -10.71
N THR A 87 9.82 21.95 -10.64
CA THR A 87 10.19 22.57 -9.36
C THR A 87 9.08 23.53 -8.91
N TYR A 88 8.75 23.50 -7.63
CA TYR A 88 7.90 24.51 -7.01
C TYR A 88 8.79 25.67 -6.54
N ASP A 89 8.51 26.88 -7.01
CA ASP A 89 9.43 28.01 -6.86
C ASP A 89 9.53 28.55 -5.43
N LYS A 90 8.59 28.21 -4.53
CA LYS A 90 8.62 28.67 -3.14
C LYS A 90 9.26 27.63 -2.24
N LYS A 91 10.06 28.11 -1.29
CA LYS A 91 10.75 27.27 -0.29
C LYS A 91 9.88 26.84 0.89
N VAL A 92 8.68 27.40 1.00
CA VAL A 92 7.74 27.12 2.09
C VAL A 92 6.38 26.89 1.44
N LEU A 93 5.75 25.78 1.81
CA LEU A 93 4.39 25.49 1.40
C LEU A 93 3.41 26.34 2.22
N PRO A 94 2.38 26.91 1.58
CA PRO A 94 1.34 27.60 2.31
C PRO A 94 0.45 26.56 3.03
N GLU A 95 -0.25 27.00 4.08
CA GLU A 95 -1.00 26.12 4.98
C GLU A 95 -2.04 25.26 4.25
N GLU A 96 -2.69 25.83 3.23
CA GLU A 96 -3.70 25.15 2.41
C GLU A 96 -3.16 23.97 1.58
N MET A 97 -1.84 23.91 1.34
CA MET A 97 -1.19 22.82 0.62
C MET A 97 -0.61 21.77 1.58
N LEU A 98 -0.61 22.03 2.88
CA LEU A 98 -0.11 21.09 3.86
C LEU A 98 -1.21 20.09 4.24
N PRO A 99 -0.85 18.81 4.44
CA PRO A 99 -1.79 17.82 4.94
C PRO A 99 -2.23 18.16 6.38
N SER A 100 -3.34 17.55 6.79
CA SER A 100 -3.83 17.66 8.17
C SER A 100 -2.83 17.06 9.16
N GLU A 101 -2.81 17.61 10.37
CA GLU A 101 -2.02 17.05 11.47
C GLU A 101 -2.57 15.70 11.94
N ASN A 102 -1.67 14.86 12.48
CA ASN A 102 -1.95 13.54 13.04
C ASN A 102 -2.33 12.48 12.00
N TYR A 103 -1.83 12.63 10.78
CA TYR A 103 -1.87 11.56 9.79
C TYR A 103 -0.65 10.67 9.96
N TYR A 104 -0.84 9.50 10.53
CA TYR A 104 0.15 8.43 10.58
C TYR A 104 -0.31 7.30 9.70
N TYR A 105 0.54 6.91 8.74
CA TYR A 105 0.21 5.80 7.88
C TYR A 105 0.17 4.50 8.69
N ASN A 106 -0.96 3.81 8.65
CA ASN A 106 -1.18 2.54 9.35
C ASN A 106 -1.14 1.39 8.33
N VAL A 107 -0.14 0.52 8.46
CA VAL A 107 0.10 -0.67 7.61
C VAL A 107 -1.09 -1.63 7.59
N GLU A 108 -1.98 -1.56 8.59
CA GLU A 108 -3.23 -2.35 8.61
C GLU A 108 -4.10 -2.12 7.34
N GLN A 109 -3.93 -1.00 6.62
CA GLN A 109 -4.70 -0.73 5.40
C GLN A 109 -4.07 -1.26 4.09
N GLU A 110 -2.75 -1.53 3.99
CA GLU A 110 -2.12 -2.00 2.73
C GLU A 110 -1.56 -3.43 2.76
N SER A 111 -1.54 -4.14 3.89
CA SER A 111 -1.09 -5.55 3.88
C SER A 111 -2.16 -6.52 3.33
N THR A 112 -3.25 -5.98 2.79
CA THR A 112 -4.37 -6.75 2.28
C THR A 112 -4.22 -7.06 0.79
N SER A 113 -4.02 -8.33 0.46
CA SER A 113 -4.02 -8.88 -0.90
C SER A 113 -5.36 -9.54 -1.22
N VAL A 114 -5.90 -9.28 -2.42
CA VAL A 114 -7.12 -9.93 -2.91
C VAL A 114 -6.76 -11.07 -3.85
N PHE A 115 -7.35 -12.24 -3.64
CA PHE A 115 -7.16 -13.42 -4.50
C PHE A 115 -8.50 -13.98 -4.96
N GLU A 116 -8.55 -14.40 -6.21
CA GLU A 116 -9.68 -15.13 -6.79
C GLU A 116 -9.27 -16.56 -7.12
N GLY A 117 -10.17 -17.52 -6.94
CA GLY A 117 -9.84 -18.93 -7.10
C GLY A 117 -10.75 -19.88 -6.32
N THR A 118 -10.22 -21.02 -5.93
CA THR A 118 -10.99 -22.09 -5.26
C THR A 118 -10.31 -22.51 -3.97
N MET A 119 -11.09 -22.70 -2.91
CA MET A 119 -10.62 -23.34 -1.68
C MET A 119 -10.30 -24.81 -1.97
N ILE A 120 -9.10 -25.27 -1.61
CA ILE A 120 -8.67 -26.67 -1.83
C ILE A 120 -8.31 -27.38 -0.53
N GLY A 121 -8.29 -26.66 0.60
CA GLY A 121 -8.17 -27.22 1.93
C GLY A 121 -8.70 -26.24 2.98
N SER A 122 -9.36 -26.76 4.00
CA SER A 122 -9.83 -26.02 5.17
C SER A 122 -9.76 -26.92 6.40
N ASN A 123 -9.19 -26.42 7.49
CA ASN A 123 -9.22 -27.03 8.80
C ASN A 123 -9.89 -26.05 9.75
N ILE A 124 -11.14 -26.35 10.09
CA ILE A 124 -12.01 -25.47 10.88
C ILE A 124 -11.47 -25.29 12.30
N ASP A 125 -10.92 -26.36 12.91
CA ASP A 125 -10.43 -26.33 14.29
C ASP A 125 -9.19 -25.43 14.47
N THR A 126 -8.35 -25.33 13.42
CA THR A 126 -7.09 -24.57 13.46
C THR A 126 -7.12 -23.28 12.64
N GLY A 127 -8.20 -23.02 11.90
CA GLY A 127 -8.31 -21.91 10.95
C GLY A 127 -7.38 -22.02 9.75
N LYS A 128 -6.67 -23.14 9.55
CA LYS A 128 -5.72 -23.30 8.44
C LYS A 128 -6.44 -23.57 7.14
N TRP A 129 -5.97 -22.92 6.07
CA TRP A 129 -6.57 -23.07 4.75
C TRP A 129 -5.52 -23.16 3.64
N VAL A 130 -5.97 -23.70 2.51
CA VAL A 130 -5.22 -23.74 1.26
C VAL A 130 -6.13 -23.28 0.13
N PHE A 131 -5.65 -22.33 -0.65
CA PHE A 131 -6.37 -21.74 -1.77
C PHE A 131 -5.57 -21.90 -3.05
N LYS A 132 -6.26 -22.23 -4.14
CA LYS A 132 -5.68 -22.27 -5.48
C LYS A 132 -6.19 -21.06 -6.25
N THR A 133 -5.29 -20.16 -6.63
CA THR A 133 -5.65 -18.96 -7.41
C THR A 133 -6.13 -19.35 -8.81
N ILE A 134 -6.82 -18.44 -9.50
CA ILE A 134 -7.19 -18.60 -10.92
C ILE A 134 -5.97 -18.84 -11.83
N HIS A 135 -4.79 -18.36 -11.43
CA HIS A 135 -3.52 -18.59 -12.14
C HIS A 135 -2.87 -19.95 -11.81
N GLY A 136 -3.48 -20.73 -10.92
CA GLY A 136 -3.05 -22.07 -10.56
C GLY A 136 -2.05 -22.15 -9.40
N GLU A 137 -1.67 -21.00 -8.82
CA GLU A 137 -0.76 -20.93 -7.68
C GLU A 137 -1.47 -21.42 -6.41
N LYS A 138 -0.71 -22.10 -5.54
CA LYS A 138 -1.22 -22.55 -4.24
C LYS A 138 -0.69 -21.62 -3.15
N ILE A 139 -1.62 -20.94 -2.49
CA ILE A 139 -1.35 -20.12 -1.32
C ILE A 139 -2.00 -20.76 -0.09
N LYS A 140 -1.44 -20.45 1.08
CA LYS A 140 -1.85 -21.03 2.36
C LYS A 140 -1.76 -19.99 3.44
N GLY A 141 -2.59 -20.16 4.46
CA GLY A 141 -2.64 -19.22 5.57
C GLY A 141 -3.50 -19.73 6.70
N GLU A 142 -3.85 -18.80 7.55
CA GLU A 142 -4.73 -19.00 8.71
C GLU A 142 -5.90 -18.02 8.64
N THR A 143 -6.93 -18.22 9.45
CA THR A 143 -8.03 -17.28 9.55
C THR A 143 -8.72 -17.43 10.89
N ASP A 144 -9.23 -16.31 11.39
CA ASP A 144 -10.17 -16.29 12.52
C ASP A 144 -11.63 -16.23 12.02
N VAL A 145 -11.83 -16.05 10.72
CA VAL A 145 -13.15 -16.06 10.09
C VAL A 145 -13.64 -17.49 10.01
N SER A 146 -14.93 -17.68 10.27
CA SER A 146 -15.59 -18.97 10.14
C SER A 146 -15.51 -19.48 8.70
N LEU A 147 -14.89 -20.64 8.50
CA LEU A 147 -14.86 -21.35 7.22
C LEU A 147 -16.01 -22.37 7.08
N TYR A 148 -17.02 -22.31 7.95
CA TYR A 148 -18.20 -23.17 7.85
C TYR A 148 -18.97 -22.88 6.56
N GLY A 149 -19.36 -23.94 5.84
CA GLY A 149 -20.12 -23.85 4.59
C GLY A 149 -19.26 -23.65 3.33
N ILE A 150 -17.95 -23.46 3.47
CA ILE A 150 -17.04 -23.38 2.31
C ILE A 150 -16.98 -24.72 1.57
N VAL A 151 -17.17 -24.66 0.25
CA VAL A 151 -17.08 -25.80 -0.65
C VAL A 151 -15.68 -25.87 -1.26
N LEU A 152 -15.07 -27.05 -1.23
CA LEU A 152 -13.74 -27.24 -1.79
C LEU A 152 -13.79 -27.58 -3.29
N GLY A 153 -12.91 -26.97 -4.07
CA GLY A 153 -12.58 -27.32 -5.46
C GLY A 153 -13.55 -26.87 -6.55
N ASN A 154 -14.84 -26.78 -6.25
CA ASN A 154 -15.88 -26.58 -7.27
C ASN A 154 -16.52 -25.20 -7.26
N VAL A 155 -16.33 -24.43 -6.19
CA VAL A 155 -16.89 -23.09 -6.03
C VAL A 155 -15.76 -22.07 -6.09
N LYS A 156 -16.01 -21.00 -6.85
CA LYS A 156 -15.10 -19.86 -6.94
C LYS A 156 -15.37 -18.90 -5.80
N TYR A 157 -14.30 -18.42 -5.19
CA TYR A 157 -14.34 -17.43 -4.15
C TYR A 157 -13.41 -16.27 -4.50
N LYS A 158 -13.77 -15.10 -3.97
CA LYS A 158 -12.88 -13.96 -3.80
C LYS A 158 -12.52 -13.89 -2.32
N ILE A 159 -11.22 -13.93 -2.02
CA ILE A 159 -10.70 -13.82 -0.66
C ILE A 159 -9.88 -12.56 -0.50
N VAL A 160 -10.03 -11.91 0.64
CA VAL A 160 -9.27 -10.74 1.05
C VAL A 160 -8.36 -11.18 2.19
N CYS A 161 -7.05 -11.05 2.01
CA CYS A 161 -6.04 -11.63 2.90
C CYS A 161 -5.07 -10.57 3.42
N GLU A 162 -4.84 -10.51 4.72
CA GLU A 162 -3.81 -9.66 5.34
C GLU A 162 -2.50 -10.43 5.55
N GLU A 163 -1.35 -9.86 5.19
CA GLU A 163 -0.03 -10.45 5.47
C GLU A 163 0.50 -10.04 6.85
N ASN A 164 0.58 -11.02 7.76
CA ASN A 164 1.04 -10.83 9.13
C ASN A 164 2.42 -11.47 9.38
N LEU A 165 3.27 -10.80 10.15
CA LEU A 165 4.57 -11.35 10.54
C LEU A 165 4.45 -12.14 11.85
N ARG A 166 4.50 -13.48 11.76
CA ARG A 166 4.43 -14.36 12.93
C ARG A 166 5.82 -14.83 13.38
N GLN A 167 6.10 -14.70 14.67
CA GLN A 167 7.27 -15.31 15.32
C GLN A 167 6.79 -16.44 16.22
N THR A 168 7.38 -17.63 16.08
CA THR A 168 7.16 -18.73 17.02
C THR A 168 8.31 -18.75 18.03
N VAL A 169 8.08 -19.36 19.20
CA VAL A 169 9.09 -19.47 20.29
C VAL A 169 10.41 -20.12 19.82
N VAL A 170 10.35 -20.89 18.73
CA VAL A 170 11.47 -21.64 18.15
C VAL A 170 12.16 -20.89 17.00
N ASP A 171 11.47 -19.96 16.33
CA ASP A 171 12.01 -19.22 15.18
C ASP A 171 12.66 -17.89 15.63
N THR A 172 13.93 -17.72 15.28
CA THR A 172 14.68 -16.46 15.46
C THR A 172 14.28 -15.36 14.46
N LYS A 173 13.51 -15.70 13.42
CA LYS A 173 13.04 -14.76 12.38
C LYS A 173 11.53 -14.83 12.22
N LYS A 174 10.89 -13.66 12.10
CA LYS A 174 9.47 -13.54 11.74
C LYS A 174 9.25 -14.12 10.33
N LYS A 175 8.20 -14.92 10.16
CA LYS A 175 7.77 -15.42 8.83
C LYS A 175 6.43 -14.79 8.47
N PRO A 176 6.24 -14.40 7.20
CA PRO A 176 4.96 -13.90 6.74
C PRO A 176 3.92 -15.02 6.71
N VAL A 177 2.70 -14.72 7.16
CA VAL A 177 1.54 -15.61 7.20
C VAL A 177 0.34 -14.83 6.65
N LEU A 178 -0.32 -15.38 5.65
CA LEU A 178 -1.57 -14.80 5.13
C LEU A 178 -2.72 -15.11 6.08
N LYS A 179 -3.54 -14.11 6.36
CA LYS A 179 -4.74 -14.21 7.19
C LYS A 179 -5.97 -13.83 6.37
N ILE A 180 -6.92 -14.73 6.16
CA ILE A 180 -8.17 -14.36 5.49
C ILE A 180 -8.97 -13.43 6.40
N MET A 181 -9.33 -12.26 5.87
CA MET A 181 -10.17 -11.23 6.49
C MET A 181 -11.62 -11.32 6.01
N SER A 182 -11.84 -11.67 4.74
CA SER A 182 -13.17 -11.98 4.21
C SER A 182 -13.09 -13.00 3.07
N ILE A 183 -14.19 -13.73 2.88
CA ILE A 183 -14.37 -14.71 1.81
C ILE A 183 -15.79 -14.59 1.25
N GLU A 184 -15.90 -14.45 -0.07
CA GLU A 184 -17.16 -14.26 -0.78
C GLU A 184 -17.27 -15.29 -1.90
N GLU A 185 -18.34 -16.07 -1.89
CA GLU A 185 -18.70 -16.95 -3.01
C GLU A 185 -19.03 -16.10 -4.24
N GLN A 186 -18.47 -16.46 -5.38
CA GLN A 186 -18.75 -15.78 -6.65
C GLN A 186 -19.85 -16.55 -7.37
N GLU A 187 -20.96 -15.87 -7.67
CA GLU A 187 -22.01 -16.43 -8.51
C GLU A 187 -21.45 -16.71 -9.91
N ALA A 188 -21.83 -17.86 -10.48
CA ALA A 188 -21.36 -18.35 -11.77
C ALA A 188 -22.07 -17.68 -12.95
#